data_AF-F5VZG2-F1
#
_entry.id   AF-F5VZG2-F1
#
_cell.length_a   1.000
_cell.length_b   1.000
_cell.length_c   1.000
_cell.angle_alpha   90.00
_cell.angle_beta   90.00
_cell.angle_gamma   90.00
#
_symmetry.space_group_name_H-M   'P 1'
#
loop_
_entity.id
_entity.type
_entity.pdbx_description
1 polymer ?
#
loop_
_entity_poly.entity_id
_entity_poly.type
_entity_poly.pdbx_seq_one_letter_code
_entity_poly.pdbx_strand_id
1 'polypeptide(L)'
;MFLSIYLLTPLSTLKHIEVTGTVQTTADQVKEASGIQDSDYTISLLLNKDKHAEMVKSDRWIESAKIVYQFPVHFTIEVKEFEIVAYSVSGDNYYPILSSGSIESTAVNAANLPEKYISVLFNDEEQIKTLISQLNEVSPEIKQEIEKIELAPSKVTSDLLKITMYDTDEILVPLSELGKKLPYYSKIKPQLTVPSGIDMEVGIYSYSLVDKALDDERVKAKEEEKKKQEEEKKKQAEQGNQDQTTQTTQTTQSR
;
A
#
# COMPACT_ATOMS: atom_id res chain seq x y z
N MET A 1 -38.25 -43.61 -13.03
CA MET A 1 -38.38 -44.22 -11.68
C MET A 1 -37.05 -44.27 -10.93
N PHE A 2 -35.92 -44.56 -11.58
CA PHE A 2 -34.59 -44.59 -10.92
C PHE A 2 -34.15 -43.29 -10.23
N LEU A 3 -34.45 -42.12 -10.81
CA LEU A 3 -34.11 -40.82 -10.21
C LEU A 3 -34.81 -40.57 -8.86
N SER A 4 -36.10 -40.92 -8.78
CA SER A 4 -36.89 -40.78 -7.56
C SER A 4 -36.37 -41.70 -6.43
N ILE A 5 -35.99 -42.93 -6.79
CA ILE A 5 -35.38 -43.88 -5.85
C ILE A 5 -34.02 -43.36 -5.37
N TYR A 6 -33.20 -42.83 -6.27
CA TYR A 6 -31.91 -42.23 -5.93
C TYR A 6 -32.06 -41.10 -4.90
N LEU A 7 -32.96 -40.14 -5.14
CA LEU A 7 -33.20 -39.00 -4.24
C LEU A 7 -33.65 -39.40 -2.83
N LEU A 8 -34.24 -40.58 -2.65
CA LEU A 8 -34.66 -41.13 -1.35
C LEU A 8 -33.55 -41.89 -0.62
N THR A 9 -32.39 -42.10 -1.26
CA THR A 9 -31.27 -42.87 -0.69
C THR A 9 -30.20 -41.94 -0.11
N PRO A 10 -29.43 -42.39 0.92
CA PRO A 10 -28.27 -41.66 1.43
C PRO A 10 -27.19 -41.35 0.38
N LEU A 11 -27.21 -42.08 -0.74
CA LEU A 11 -26.29 -41.84 -1.86
C LEU A 11 -26.53 -40.49 -2.55
N SER A 12 -27.72 -39.91 -2.40
CA SER A 12 -28.08 -38.64 -3.04
C SER A 12 -27.45 -37.40 -2.41
N THR A 13 -26.96 -37.51 -1.17
CA THR A 13 -26.21 -36.45 -0.47
C THR A 13 -24.72 -36.77 -0.38
N LEU A 14 -24.30 -37.98 -0.78
CA LEU A 14 -22.89 -38.37 -0.82
C LEU A 14 -22.15 -37.50 -1.84
N LYS A 15 -21.08 -36.85 -1.38
CA LYS A 15 -20.18 -36.06 -2.20
C LYS A 15 -18.78 -36.02 -1.61
N HIS A 16 -17.81 -36.01 -2.49
CA HIS A 16 -16.41 -35.78 -2.17
C HIS A 16 -16.05 -34.40 -2.71
N ILE A 17 -15.70 -33.48 -1.81
CA ILE A 17 -15.29 -32.12 -2.16
C ILE A 17 -13.79 -32.02 -1.95
N GLU A 18 -13.08 -31.72 -3.02
CA GLU A 18 -11.65 -31.40 -3.02
C GLU A 18 -11.48 -29.91 -3.31
N VAL A 19 -10.48 -29.29 -2.69
CA VAL A 19 -10.13 -27.88 -2.94
C VAL A 19 -8.71 -27.84 -3.47
N THR A 20 -8.49 -27.10 -4.56
CA THR A 20 -7.18 -26.94 -5.18
C THR A 20 -6.89 -25.47 -5.47
N GLY A 21 -5.60 -25.10 -5.48
CA GLY A 21 -5.15 -23.74 -5.80
C GLY A 21 -5.07 -22.78 -4.61
N THR A 22 -5.22 -23.28 -3.38
CA THR A 22 -5.01 -22.52 -2.15
C THR A 22 -3.53 -22.26 -1.90
N VAL A 23 -3.17 -21.05 -1.49
CA VAL A 23 -1.79 -20.65 -1.14
C VAL A 23 -1.72 -20.15 0.29
N GLN A 24 -2.55 -19.16 0.62
CA GLN A 24 -2.68 -18.53 1.93
C GLN A 24 -3.89 -19.06 2.69
N THR A 25 -4.98 -19.37 1.98
CA THR A 25 -6.17 -19.96 2.58
C THR A 25 -6.00 -21.47 2.77
N THR A 26 -6.84 -22.06 3.63
CA THR A 26 -6.93 -23.51 3.80
C THR A 26 -8.11 -24.07 3.01
N ALA A 27 -8.02 -25.35 2.62
CA ALA A 27 -9.11 -26.06 1.98
C ALA A 27 -10.42 -25.99 2.78
N ASP A 28 -10.33 -26.04 4.12
CA ASP A 28 -11.49 -25.96 5.00
C ASP A 28 -12.14 -24.57 4.98
N GLN A 29 -11.36 -23.48 4.97
CA GLN A 29 -11.87 -22.12 4.84
C GLN A 29 -12.60 -21.92 3.51
N VAL A 30 -12.02 -22.40 2.42
CA VAL A 30 -12.65 -22.35 1.09
C VAL A 30 -13.94 -23.18 1.05
N LYS A 31 -13.93 -24.37 1.67
CA LYS A 31 -15.11 -25.22 1.77
C LYS A 31 -16.21 -24.53 2.59
N GLU A 32 -15.87 -23.90 3.71
CA GLU A 32 -16.81 -23.12 4.52
C GLU A 32 -17.38 -21.94 3.74
N ALA A 33 -16.52 -21.15 3.06
CA ALA A 33 -16.92 -20.02 2.22
C ALA A 33 -17.84 -20.43 1.05
N SER A 34 -17.71 -21.67 0.55
CA SER A 34 -18.61 -22.19 -0.49
C SER A 34 -20.06 -22.36 -0.02
N GLY A 35 -20.28 -22.44 1.30
CA GLY A 35 -21.59 -22.68 1.90
C GLY A 35 -22.23 -24.02 1.52
N ILE A 36 -21.46 -24.95 0.95
CA ILE A 36 -21.94 -26.30 0.62
C ILE A 36 -22.06 -27.08 1.92
N GLN A 37 -23.29 -27.50 2.25
CA GLN A 37 -23.56 -28.28 3.45
C GLN A 37 -23.48 -29.77 3.13
N ASP A 38 -23.03 -30.60 4.08
CA ASP A 38 -22.98 -32.06 3.88
C ASP A 38 -24.37 -32.65 3.57
N SER A 39 -25.46 -32.02 4.02
CA SER A 39 -26.86 -32.40 3.73
C SER A 39 -27.35 -32.07 2.32
N ASP A 40 -26.64 -31.22 1.55
CA ASP A 40 -27.09 -30.85 0.21
C ASP A 40 -27.12 -32.05 -0.75
N TYR A 41 -28.10 -32.10 -1.63
CA TYR A 41 -28.14 -33.12 -2.67
C TYR A 41 -27.07 -32.87 -3.75
N THR A 42 -26.41 -33.92 -4.23
CA THR A 42 -25.40 -33.88 -5.30
C THR A 42 -25.92 -33.20 -6.57
N ILE A 43 -27.19 -33.42 -6.93
CA ILE A 43 -27.84 -32.78 -8.08
C ILE A 43 -28.07 -31.28 -7.82
N SER A 44 -28.45 -30.91 -6.60
CA SER A 44 -28.63 -29.50 -6.22
C SER A 44 -27.31 -28.75 -6.33
N LEU A 45 -26.22 -29.34 -5.83
CA LEU A 45 -24.89 -28.79 -5.95
C LEU A 45 -24.46 -28.64 -7.42
N LEU A 46 -24.68 -29.66 -8.25
CA LEU A 46 -24.36 -29.60 -9.68
C LEU A 46 -25.10 -28.48 -10.40
N LEU A 47 -26.39 -28.28 -10.11
CA LEU A 47 -27.21 -27.24 -10.71
C LEU A 47 -26.86 -25.83 -10.21
N ASN A 48 -26.39 -25.71 -8.96
CA ASN A 48 -26.08 -24.43 -8.31
C ASN A 48 -24.57 -24.17 -8.16
N LYS A 49 -23.72 -24.91 -8.87
CA LYS A 49 -22.27 -24.86 -8.70
C LYS A 49 -21.68 -23.45 -8.87
N ASP A 50 -22.25 -22.64 -9.76
CA ASP A 50 -21.76 -21.29 -10.03
C ASP A 50 -22.16 -20.32 -8.90
N LYS A 51 -23.30 -20.55 -8.24
CA LYS A 51 -23.68 -19.80 -7.03
C LYS A 51 -22.69 -20.06 -5.89
N HIS A 52 -22.33 -21.32 -5.67
CA HIS A 52 -21.35 -21.68 -4.64
C HIS A 52 -19.95 -21.13 -4.98
N ALA A 53 -19.55 -21.13 -6.25
CA ALA A 53 -18.30 -20.51 -6.69
C ALA A 53 -18.27 -18.99 -6.40
N GLU A 54 -19.36 -18.27 -6.64
CA GLU A 54 -19.44 -16.84 -6.28
C GLU A 54 -19.46 -16.61 -4.76
N MET A 55 -20.00 -17.53 -3.97
CA MET A 55 -19.87 -17.48 -2.51
C MET A 55 -18.40 -17.61 -2.07
N VAL A 56 -17.64 -18.52 -2.67
CA VAL A 56 -16.18 -18.64 -2.41
C VAL A 56 -15.45 -17.35 -2.77
N LYS A 57 -15.77 -16.69 -3.89
CA LYS A 57 -15.19 -15.40 -4.28
C LYS A 57 -15.50 -14.24 -3.34
N SER A 58 -16.43 -14.41 -2.39
CA SER A 58 -16.70 -13.39 -1.37
C SER A 58 -15.60 -13.33 -0.30
N ASP A 59 -14.74 -14.35 -0.24
CA ASP A 59 -13.50 -14.31 0.54
C ASP A 59 -12.51 -13.33 -0.12
N ARG A 60 -11.91 -12.45 0.70
CA ARG A 60 -11.00 -11.39 0.25
C ARG A 60 -9.73 -11.92 -0.41
N TRP A 61 -9.31 -13.14 -0.06
CA TRP A 61 -8.15 -13.78 -0.63
C TRP A 61 -8.39 -14.33 -2.03
N ILE A 62 -9.65 -14.54 -2.44
CA ILE A 62 -9.99 -15.28 -3.65
C ILE A 62 -10.24 -14.33 -4.83
N GLU A 63 -9.40 -14.41 -5.85
CA GLU A 63 -9.57 -13.72 -7.13
C GLU A 63 -10.65 -14.37 -7.99
N SER A 64 -10.61 -15.70 -8.08
CA SER A 64 -11.61 -16.46 -8.82
C SER A 64 -11.82 -17.84 -8.23
N ALA A 65 -13.02 -18.37 -8.39
CA ALA A 65 -13.35 -19.72 -7.98
C ALA A 65 -14.21 -20.39 -9.05
N LYS A 66 -14.06 -21.70 -9.20
CA LYS A 66 -14.85 -22.52 -10.11
C LYS A 66 -15.06 -23.89 -9.51
N ILE A 67 -16.24 -24.45 -9.71
CA ILE A 67 -16.55 -25.81 -9.26
C ILE A 67 -16.65 -26.73 -10.49
N VAL A 68 -15.81 -27.76 -10.50
CA VAL A 68 -15.78 -28.81 -11.53
C VAL A 68 -16.41 -30.07 -10.97
N TYR A 69 -17.36 -30.63 -11.69
CA TYR A 69 -18.01 -31.89 -11.32
C TYR A 69 -17.40 -33.06 -12.08
N GLN A 70 -17.10 -34.13 -11.34
CA GLN A 70 -16.63 -35.41 -11.84
C GLN A 70 -17.56 -36.51 -11.34
N PHE A 71 -18.20 -37.20 -12.29
CA PHE A 71 -19.08 -38.31 -11.98
C PHE A 71 -18.33 -39.41 -11.20
N PRO A 72 -18.94 -40.05 -10.18
CA PRO A 72 -20.35 -39.92 -9.79
C PRO A 72 -20.67 -38.88 -8.72
N VAL A 73 -19.73 -38.56 -7.82
CA VAL A 73 -19.99 -37.72 -6.63
C VAL A 73 -18.82 -36.80 -6.27
N HIS A 74 -17.88 -36.58 -7.19
CA HIS A 74 -16.69 -35.76 -6.93
C HIS A 74 -16.90 -34.32 -7.42
N PHE A 75 -16.53 -33.37 -6.59
CA PHE A 75 -16.52 -31.95 -6.92
C PHE A 75 -15.16 -31.38 -6.53
N THR A 76 -14.54 -30.66 -7.45
CA THR A 76 -13.30 -29.93 -7.20
C THR A 76 -13.60 -28.45 -7.23
N ILE A 77 -13.33 -27.75 -6.13
CA ILE A 77 -13.35 -26.29 -6.04
C ILE A 77 -11.94 -25.81 -6.42
N GLU A 78 -11.80 -25.32 -7.65
CA GLU A 78 -10.59 -24.69 -8.16
C GLU A 78 -10.63 -23.21 -7.74
N VAL A 79 -9.67 -22.78 -6.93
CA VAL A 79 -9.53 -21.36 -6.55
C VAL A 79 -8.24 -20.77 -7.09
N LYS A 80 -8.28 -19.46 -7.39
CA LYS A 80 -7.11 -18.63 -7.62
C LYS A 80 -7.14 -17.53 -6.58
N GLU A 81 -6.09 -17.44 -5.78
CA GLU A 81 -5.95 -16.38 -4.77
C GLU A 81 -5.29 -15.14 -5.36
N PHE A 82 -5.60 -13.97 -4.79
CA PHE A 82 -4.86 -12.75 -5.06
C PHE A 82 -3.45 -12.86 -4.49
N GLU A 83 -2.47 -12.40 -5.25
CA GLU A 83 -1.07 -12.34 -4.82
C GLU A 83 -0.87 -11.22 -3.80
N ILE A 84 0.08 -11.42 -2.87
CA ILE A 84 0.55 -10.35 -1.98
C ILE A 84 1.55 -9.51 -2.77
N VAL A 85 1.24 -8.23 -2.96
CA VAL A 85 2.05 -7.30 -3.78
C VAL A 85 2.84 -6.29 -2.95
N ALA A 86 2.42 -6.03 -1.71
CA ALA A 86 3.08 -5.13 -0.78
C ALA A 86 2.62 -5.41 0.65
N TYR A 87 3.21 -4.72 1.63
CA TYR A 87 2.80 -4.79 3.04
C TYR A 87 2.59 -3.38 3.59
N SER A 88 1.41 -3.12 4.15
CA SER A 88 1.18 -1.91 4.94
C SER A 88 1.85 -2.07 6.30
N VAL A 89 2.60 -1.05 6.73
CA VAL A 89 3.38 -1.09 7.97
C VAL A 89 2.71 -0.21 9.03
N SER A 90 2.43 -0.79 10.20
CA SER A 90 1.91 -0.07 11.36
C SER A 90 2.62 -0.51 12.62
N GLY A 91 3.58 0.32 13.09
CA GLY A 91 4.52 -0.07 14.13
C GLY A 91 5.39 -1.23 13.67
N ASP A 92 5.40 -2.32 14.43
CA ASP A 92 6.14 -3.55 14.11
C ASP A 92 5.30 -4.58 13.33
N ASN A 93 4.07 -4.23 12.94
CA ASN A 93 3.15 -5.13 12.25
C ASN A 93 3.13 -4.88 10.74
N TYR A 94 3.08 -5.97 9.99
CA TYR A 94 3.02 -5.99 8.53
C TYR A 94 1.71 -6.59 8.07
N TYR A 95 0.91 -5.82 7.34
CA TYR A 95 -0.40 -6.25 6.84
C TYR A 95 -0.32 -6.47 5.33
N PRO A 96 -0.58 -7.68 4.82
CA PRO A 96 -0.56 -7.95 3.39
C PRO A 96 -1.49 -7.03 2.61
N ILE A 97 -0.98 -6.47 1.51
CA ILE A 97 -1.78 -5.80 0.49
C ILE A 97 -1.87 -6.74 -0.70
N LEU A 98 -3.09 -7.11 -1.05
CA LEU A 98 -3.38 -8.02 -2.16
C LEU A 98 -3.35 -7.29 -3.49
N SER A 99 -3.15 -8.01 -4.59
CA SER A 99 -3.21 -7.45 -5.96
C SER A 99 -4.57 -6.85 -6.32
N SER A 100 -5.62 -7.15 -5.53
CA SER A 100 -6.92 -6.47 -5.58
C SER A 100 -6.91 -5.03 -5.04
N GLY A 101 -5.84 -4.62 -4.35
CA GLY A 101 -5.75 -3.37 -3.60
C GLY A 101 -6.36 -3.46 -2.19
N SER A 102 -6.79 -4.64 -1.74
CA SER A 102 -7.31 -4.86 -0.40
C SER A 102 -6.18 -5.04 0.61
N ILE A 103 -6.33 -4.43 1.79
CA ILE A 103 -5.43 -4.64 2.92
C ILE A 103 -6.03 -5.73 3.81
N GLU A 104 -5.24 -6.70 4.20
CA GLU A 104 -5.67 -7.76 5.10
C GLU A 104 -5.56 -7.31 6.56
N SER A 105 -6.54 -7.72 7.38
CA SER A 105 -6.64 -7.29 8.78
C SER A 105 -5.70 -8.05 9.72
N THR A 106 -5.14 -9.17 9.25
CA THR A 106 -4.26 -10.02 10.03
C THR A 106 -2.82 -9.70 9.68
N ALA A 107 -2.04 -9.33 10.70
CA ALA A 107 -0.61 -9.08 10.52
C ALA A 107 0.14 -10.39 10.27
N VAL A 108 1.13 -10.36 9.39
CA VAL A 108 2.08 -11.45 9.21
C VAL A 108 3.24 -11.31 10.19
N ASN A 109 3.79 -12.45 10.60
CA ASN A 109 5.03 -12.47 11.37
C ASN A 109 6.18 -11.96 10.50
N ALA A 110 7.04 -11.08 11.03
CA ALA A 110 8.22 -10.58 10.33
C ALA A 110 9.14 -11.71 9.82
N ALA A 111 9.19 -12.86 10.49
CA ALA A 111 9.95 -14.03 10.07
C ALA A 111 9.40 -14.72 8.81
N ASN A 112 8.14 -14.43 8.44
CA ASN A 112 7.47 -15.00 7.26
C ASN A 112 7.47 -14.02 6.06
N LEU A 113 8.05 -12.83 6.21
CA LEU A 113 8.20 -11.90 5.09
C LEU A 113 9.19 -12.49 4.07
N PRO A 114 8.96 -12.25 2.76
CA PRO A 114 9.93 -12.64 1.74
C PRO A 114 11.21 -11.80 1.87
N GLU A 115 12.29 -12.24 1.22
CA GLU A 115 13.59 -11.56 1.25
C GLU A 115 13.51 -10.10 0.75
N LYS A 116 12.72 -9.86 -0.31
CA LYS A 116 12.40 -8.54 -0.80
C LYS A 116 10.88 -8.32 -0.79
N TYR A 117 10.45 -7.17 -0.32
CA TYR A 117 9.05 -6.75 -0.29
C TYR A 117 8.92 -5.22 -0.28
N ILE A 118 7.77 -4.74 -0.73
CA ILE A 118 7.43 -3.32 -0.71
C ILE A 118 6.76 -2.98 0.62
N SER A 119 7.36 -2.09 1.40
CA SER A 119 6.75 -1.50 2.60
C SER A 119 5.95 -0.25 2.24
N VAL A 120 4.67 -0.18 2.63
CA VAL A 120 3.80 0.98 2.39
C VAL A 120 3.50 1.65 3.74
N LEU A 121 3.97 2.89 3.91
CA LEU A 121 3.92 3.63 5.19
C LEU A 121 2.73 4.60 5.28
N PHE A 122 1.65 4.29 4.59
CA PHE A 122 0.37 4.97 4.70
C PHE A 122 -0.76 3.94 4.63
N ASN A 123 -1.95 4.33 5.07
CA ASN A 123 -3.07 3.41 5.29
C ASN A 123 -4.41 3.89 4.70
N ASP A 124 -4.39 4.94 3.87
CA ASP A 124 -5.59 5.36 3.14
C ASP A 124 -5.93 4.33 2.06
N GLU A 125 -7.12 3.72 2.16
CA GLU A 125 -7.52 2.61 1.29
C GLU A 125 -7.62 3.02 -0.18
N GLU A 126 -8.11 4.23 -0.48
CA GLU A 126 -8.27 4.70 -1.86
C GLU A 126 -6.91 5.00 -2.50
N GLN A 127 -5.98 5.58 -1.73
CA GLN A 127 -4.60 5.75 -2.17
C GLN A 127 -3.90 4.40 -2.38
N ILE A 128 -4.12 3.40 -1.53
CA ILE A 128 -3.54 2.06 -1.70
C ILE A 128 -4.08 1.36 -2.94
N LYS A 129 -5.41 1.40 -3.18
CA LYS A 129 -5.98 0.87 -4.42
C LYS A 129 -5.40 1.55 -5.65
N THR A 130 -5.24 2.87 -5.59
CA THR A 130 -4.62 3.64 -6.67
C THR A 130 -3.15 3.24 -6.85
N LEU A 131 -2.41 3.06 -5.75
CA LEU A 131 -1.00 2.63 -5.78
C LEU A 131 -0.85 1.26 -6.46
N ILE A 132 -1.66 0.27 -6.06
CA ILE A 132 -1.61 -1.06 -6.65
C ILE A 132 -1.97 -1.02 -8.14
N SER A 133 -3.00 -0.26 -8.49
CA SER A 133 -3.38 -0.03 -9.91
C SER A 133 -2.22 0.56 -10.72
N GLN A 134 -1.53 1.57 -10.19
CA GLN A 134 -0.39 2.20 -10.87
C GLN A 134 0.83 1.29 -10.93
N LEU A 135 1.10 0.50 -9.89
CA LEU A 135 2.18 -0.49 -9.86
C LEU A 135 1.94 -1.66 -10.83
N ASN A 136 0.70 -1.94 -11.22
CA ASN A 136 0.40 -2.96 -12.22
C ASN A 136 0.93 -2.57 -13.62
N GLU A 137 1.06 -1.28 -13.91
CA GLU A 137 1.67 -0.75 -15.14
C GLU A 137 3.21 -0.78 -15.10
N VAL A 138 3.79 -1.08 -13.93
CA VAL A 138 5.23 -1.11 -13.71
C VAL A 138 5.75 -2.54 -13.83
N SER A 139 6.89 -2.70 -14.51
CA SER A 139 7.46 -4.02 -14.75
C SER A 139 7.90 -4.71 -13.44
N PRO A 140 7.82 -6.05 -13.36
CA PRO A 140 8.23 -6.79 -12.17
C PRO A 140 9.67 -6.49 -11.72
N GLU A 141 10.57 -6.23 -12.68
CA GLU A 141 11.98 -5.93 -12.41
C GLU A 141 12.14 -4.64 -11.61
N ILE A 142 11.35 -3.60 -11.92
CA ILE A 142 11.39 -2.34 -11.16
C ILE A 142 10.73 -2.55 -9.79
N LYS A 143 9.59 -3.26 -9.75
CA LYS A 143 8.87 -3.52 -8.49
C LYS A 143 9.72 -4.25 -7.44
N GLN A 144 10.53 -5.21 -7.87
CA GLN A 144 11.42 -5.97 -6.99
C GLN A 144 12.56 -5.12 -6.41
N GLU A 145 12.85 -3.95 -6.99
CA GLU A 145 13.85 -3.04 -6.47
C GLU A 145 13.26 -1.97 -5.53
N ILE A 146 11.94 -1.92 -5.36
CA ILE A 146 11.29 -1.03 -4.41
C ILE A 146 11.36 -1.63 -3.01
N GLU A 147 11.92 -0.89 -2.06
CA GLU A 147 11.95 -1.27 -0.64
C GLU A 147 10.75 -0.65 0.10
N LYS A 148 10.51 0.65 -0.12
CA LYS A 148 9.58 1.42 0.70
C LYS A 148 8.88 2.51 -0.10
N ILE A 149 7.60 2.74 0.19
CA ILE A 149 6.78 3.82 -0.36
C ILE A 149 6.14 4.60 0.78
N GLU A 150 6.34 5.90 0.80
CA GLU A 150 5.78 6.82 1.79
C GLU A 150 5.18 8.06 1.13
N LEU A 151 4.18 8.66 1.77
CA LEU A 151 3.62 9.94 1.33
C LEU A 151 4.63 11.05 1.62
N ALA A 152 4.89 11.88 0.63
CA ALA A 152 5.77 13.04 0.73
C ALA A 152 5.13 14.28 0.07
N PRO A 153 3.91 14.68 0.48
CA PRO A 153 3.18 15.77 -0.18
C PRO A 153 4.00 17.06 -0.22
N SER A 154 4.01 17.69 -1.39
CA SER A 154 4.66 19.00 -1.61
C SER A 154 3.63 20.13 -1.57
N LYS A 155 4.10 21.38 -1.71
CA LYS A 155 3.20 22.54 -1.85
C LYS A 155 2.36 22.50 -3.14
N VAL A 156 2.82 21.75 -4.13
CA VAL A 156 2.25 21.73 -5.49
C VAL A 156 1.55 20.40 -5.78
N THR A 157 2.05 19.31 -5.18
CA THR A 157 1.57 17.95 -5.45
C THR A 157 1.19 17.26 -4.15
N SER A 158 -0.11 17.16 -3.90
CA SER A 158 -0.67 16.58 -2.66
C SER A 158 -0.55 15.06 -2.57
N ASP A 159 -0.47 14.38 -3.72
CA ASP A 159 -0.36 12.93 -3.84
C ASP A 159 1.09 12.48 -4.14
N LEU A 160 2.07 13.32 -3.82
CA LEU A 160 3.48 13.01 -4.06
C LEU A 160 3.92 11.86 -3.16
N LEU A 161 4.53 10.85 -3.77
CA LEU A 161 5.13 9.71 -3.09
C LEU A 161 6.65 9.86 -3.08
N LYS A 162 7.28 9.40 -2.01
CA LYS A 162 8.70 9.05 -1.99
C LYS A 162 8.82 7.53 -2.00
N ILE A 163 9.52 7.01 -3.00
CA ILE A 163 9.86 5.61 -3.15
C ILE A 163 11.34 5.46 -2.82
N THR A 164 11.68 4.66 -1.82
CA THR A 164 13.06 4.25 -1.55
C THR A 164 13.31 2.90 -2.20
N MET A 165 14.38 2.82 -2.98
CA MET A 165 14.82 1.60 -3.65
C MET A 165 15.84 0.85 -2.80
N TYR A 166 15.94 -0.47 -2.96
CA TYR A 166 16.92 -1.32 -2.26
C TYR A 166 18.38 -0.92 -2.55
N ASP A 167 18.62 -0.28 -3.68
CA ASP A 167 19.93 0.24 -4.07
C ASP A 167 20.21 1.65 -3.52
N THR A 168 19.39 2.12 -2.57
CA THR A 168 19.46 3.41 -1.85
C THR A 168 19.05 4.65 -2.64
N ASP A 169 18.60 4.52 -3.89
CA ASP A 169 18.04 5.64 -4.62
C ASP A 169 16.67 6.04 -4.05
N GLU A 170 16.35 7.34 -4.10
CA GLU A 170 15.06 7.88 -3.69
C GLU A 170 14.33 8.48 -4.89
N ILE A 171 13.06 8.14 -5.10
CA ILE A 171 12.27 8.64 -6.23
C ILE A 171 11.08 9.41 -5.70
N LEU A 172 10.92 10.67 -6.11
CA LEU A 172 9.73 11.47 -5.86
C LEU A 172 8.82 11.39 -7.09
N VAL A 173 7.60 10.86 -6.94
CA VAL A 173 6.68 10.69 -8.07
C VAL A 173 5.22 10.87 -7.62
N PRO A 174 4.39 11.63 -8.35
CA PRO A 174 2.96 11.73 -8.05
C PRO A 174 2.30 10.35 -8.14
N LEU A 175 1.52 9.95 -7.14
CA LEU A 175 0.79 8.67 -7.13
C LEU A 175 -0.03 8.49 -8.42
N SER A 176 -0.72 9.55 -8.86
CA SER A 176 -1.53 9.56 -10.09
C SER A 176 -0.76 9.33 -11.40
N GLU A 177 0.57 9.48 -11.39
CA GLU A 177 1.43 9.34 -12.58
C GLU A 177 2.50 8.25 -12.43
N LEU A 178 2.49 7.51 -11.32
CA LEU A 178 3.50 6.51 -10.99
C LEU A 178 3.68 5.48 -12.10
N GLY A 179 2.61 4.91 -12.63
CA GLY A 179 2.68 3.88 -13.68
C GLY A 179 3.28 4.40 -14.98
N LYS A 180 3.17 5.70 -15.25
CA LYS A 180 3.74 6.34 -16.46
C LYS A 180 5.20 6.73 -16.27
N LYS A 181 5.55 7.24 -15.09
CA LYS A 181 6.84 7.88 -14.81
C LYS A 181 7.87 6.90 -14.25
N LEU A 182 7.48 6.00 -13.35
CA LEU A 182 8.40 5.06 -12.71
C LEU A 182 9.13 4.12 -13.71
N PRO A 183 8.53 3.68 -14.84
CA PRO A 183 9.26 2.92 -15.86
C PRO A 183 10.49 3.62 -16.46
N TYR A 184 10.59 4.95 -16.37
CA TYR A 184 11.78 5.67 -16.83
C TYR A 184 12.99 5.44 -15.92
N TYR A 185 12.80 4.94 -14.69
CA TYR A 185 13.89 4.63 -13.77
C TYR A 185 14.94 3.71 -14.41
N SER A 186 14.52 2.67 -15.14
CA SER A 186 15.45 1.75 -15.83
C SER A 186 16.34 2.43 -16.86
N LYS A 187 15.94 3.59 -17.41
CA LYS A 187 16.75 4.37 -18.35
C LYS A 187 17.71 5.33 -17.65
N ILE A 188 17.35 5.78 -16.44
CA ILE A 188 18.12 6.73 -15.65
C ILE A 188 19.18 5.99 -14.84
N LYS A 189 18.83 4.86 -14.22
CA LYS A 189 19.68 4.11 -13.30
C LYS A 189 21.10 3.84 -13.82
N PRO A 190 21.31 3.39 -15.08
CA PRO A 190 22.68 3.14 -15.58
C PRO A 190 23.59 4.38 -15.63
N GLN A 191 23.01 5.59 -15.55
CA GLN A 191 23.73 6.87 -15.57
C GLN A 191 24.07 7.36 -14.16
N LEU A 192 23.47 6.74 -13.12
CA LEU A 192 23.70 7.09 -11.73
C LEU A 192 24.97 6.38 -11.23
N THR A 193 25.91 7.17 -10.73
CA THR A 193 27.21 6.67 -10.21
C THR A 193 27.29 6.69 -8.69
N VAL A 194 26.31 7.31 -8.04
CA VAL A 194 26.18 7.45 -6.59
C VAL A 194 24.70 7.32 -6.21
N PRO A 195 24.37 7.01 -4.94
CA PRO A 195 23.01 7.10 -4.45
C PRO A 195 22.39 8.46 -4.77
N SER A 196 21.28 8.44 -5.48
CA SER A 196 20.70 9.63 -6.10
C SER A 196 19.21 9.76 -5.81
N GLY A 197 18.76 11.00 -5.67
CA GLY A 197 17.36 11.33 -5.70
C GLY A 197 16.91 11.59 -7.14
N ILE A 198 15.80 11.00 -7.55
CA ILE A 198 15.15 11.23 -8.84
C ILE A 198 13.82 11.93 -8.58
N ASP A 199 13.72 13.19 -8.97
CA ASP A 199 12.48 13.95 -8.93
C ASP A 199 11.73 13.76 -10.24
N MET A 200 10.52 13.20 -10.13
CA MET A 200 9.56 12.97 -11.20
C MET A 200 8.28 13.80 -11.01
N GLU A 201 8.27 14.86 -10.19
CA GLU A 201 7.07 15.67 -9.91
C GLU A 201 6.61 16.44 -11.15
N VAL A 202 7.44 17.38 -11.65
CA VAL A 202 7.11 18.24 -12.81
C VAL A 202 7.82 17.79 -14.09
N GLY A 203 9.00 17.19 -13.95
CA GLY A 203 9.83 16.64 -15.01
C GLY A 203 10.70 15.54 -14.42
N ILE A 204 11.69 15.02 -15.15
CA ILE A 204 12.59 13.98 -14.64
C ILE A 204 13.99 14.60 -14.47
N TYR A 205 14.43 14.71 -13.23
CA TYR A 205 15.76 15.21 -12.86
C TYR A 205 16.37 14.34 -11.75
N SER A 206 17.68 14.10 -11.84
CA SER A 206 18.44 13.34 -10.84
C SER A 206 19.49 14.20 -10.15
N TYR A 207 19.67 14.01 -8.84
CA TYR A 207 20.65 14.70 -8.01
C TYR A 207 21.32 13.74 -7.03
N SER A 208 22.54 14.06 -6.59
CA SER A 208 23.18 13.29 -5.51
C SER A 208 22.46 13.55 -4.18
N LEU A 209 22.15 12.48 -3.44
CA LEU A 209 21.56 12.61 -2.10
C LEU A 209 22.50 13.29 -1.11
N VAL A 210 23.82 13.06 -1.25
CA VAL A 210 24.83 13.67 -0.39
C VAL A 210 24.89 15.18 -0.61
N ASP A 211 24.96 15.61 -1.87
CA ASP A 211 25.03 17.04 -2.20
C ASP A 211 23.76 17.76 -1.74
N LYS A 212 22.59 17.16 -1.95
CA LYS A 212 21.31 17.72 -1.48
C LYS A 212 21.27 17.84 0.04
N ALA A 213 21.70 16.82 0.78
CA ALA A 213 21.73 16.88 2.24
C ALA A 213 22.61 18.03 2.76
N LEU A 214 23.80 18.22 2.16
CA LEU A 214 24.70 19.32 2.51
C LEU A 214 24.09 20.70 2.21
N ASP A 215 23.41 20.83 1.06
CA ASP A 215 22.76 22.08 0.70
C ASP A 215 21.53 22.37 1.58
N ASP A 216 20.73 21.36 1.93
CA ASP A 216 19.60 21.50 2.85
C ASP A 216 20.05 21.91 4.26
N GLU A 217 21.16 21.36 4.77
CA GLU A 217 21.77 21.78 6.04
C GLU A 217 22.24 23.23 6.00
N ARG A 218 22.90 23.64 4.90
CA ARG A 218 23.33 25.03 4.70
C ARG A 218 22.16 26.00 4.63
N VAL A 219 21.06 25.61 3.96
CA VAL A 219 19.84 26.42 3.87
C VAL A 219 19.19 26.56 5.24
N LYS A 220 19.04 25.45 5.98
CA LYS A 220 18.49 25.47 7.36
C LYS A 220 19.31 26.37 8.28
N ALA A 221 20.65 26.27 8.25
CA ALA A 221 21.52 27.12 9.04
C ALA A 221 21.32 28.62 8.72
N LYS A 222 21.22 28.97 7.43
CA LYS A 222 20.95 30.36 7.00
C LYS A 222 19.57 30.85 7.42
N GLU A 223 18.54 29.99 7.40
CA GLU A 223 17.20 30.35 7.87
C GLU A 223 17.14 30.54 9.39
N GLU A 224 17.84 29.71 10.16
CA GLU A 224 17.97 29.86 11.60
C GLU A 224 18.73 31.14 11.99
N GLU A 225 19.81 31.48 11.28
CA GLU A 225 20.52 32.75 11.46
C GLU A 225 19.61 33.94 11.16
N LYS A 226 18.84 33.91 10.06
CA LYS A 226 17.86 34.96 9.74
C LYS A 226 16.80 35.11 10.83
N LYS A 227 16.24 34.01 11.34
CA LYS A 227 15.26 34.03 12.44
C LYS A 227 15.85 34.63 13.71
N LYS A 228 17.08 34.24 14.09
CA LYS A 228 17.78 34.82 15.26
C LYS A 228 18.03 36.32 15.09
N GLN A 229 18.46 36.77 13.92
CA GLN A 229 18.66 38.20 13.64
C GLN A 229 17.35 39.00 13.65
N GLU A 230 16.24 38.42 13.17
CA GLU A 230 14.92 39.05 13.24
C GLU A 230 14.40 39.14 14.69
N GLU A 231 14.62 38.10 15.51
CA GLU A 231 14.28 38.12 16.94
C GLU A 231 15.13 39.13 17.73
N GLU A 232 16.43 39.23 17.47
CA GLU A 232 17.29 40.24 18.09
C GLU A 232 16.88 41.66 17.71
N LYS A 233 16.53 41.91 16.44
CA LYS A 233 15.99 43.20 16.00
C LYS A 233 14.66 43.53 16.67
N LYS A 234 13.77 42.55 16.88
CA LYS A 234 12.51 42.75 17.61
C LYS A 234 12.75 43.06 19.10
N LYS A 235 13.66 42.35 19.77
CA LYS A 235 14.03 42.62 21.18
C LYS A 235 14.67 43.99 21.36
N GLN A 236 15.53 44.42 20.43
CA GLN A 236 16.10 45.78 20.45
C GLN A 236 15.05 46.86 20.20
N ALA A 237 14.07 46.61 19.33
CA ALA A 237 12.95 47.53 19.10
C ALA A 237 12.02 47.63 20.33
N GLU A 238 11.82 46.54 21.08
CA GLU A 238 11.04 46.53 22.33
C GLU A 238 11.77 47.23 23.50
N GLN A 239 13.09 47.04 23.62
CA GLN A 239 13.91 47.74 24.63
C GLN A 239 14.05 49.25 24.35
N GLY A 240 14.14 49.65 23.07
CA GLY A 240 14.15 51.06 22.68
C GLY A 240 12.85 51.83 23.00
N ASN A 241 11.74 51.12 23.26
CA ASN A 241 10.46 51.73 23.60
C ASN A 241 10.24 51.89 25.13
N GLN A 242 11.08 51.28 25.98
CA GLN A 242 11.04 51.49 27.44
C GLN A 242 11.81 52.74 27.89
N ASP A 243 12.83 53.20 27.14
CA ASP A 243 13.60 54.41 27.49
C ASP A 243 12.89 55.73 27.13
N GLN A 244 11.78 55.70 26.38
CA GLN A 244 10.96 56.90 26.11
C GLN A 244 9.79 57.12 27.09
N THR A 245 9.52 56.19 28.02
CA THR A 245 8.37 56.33 28.94
C THR A 245 8.74 56.94 30.31
N THR A 246 10.02 57.21 30.60
CA THR A 246 10.43 57.80 31.91
C THR A 246 10.61 59.32 31.93
N GLN A 247 10.39 60.06 30.82
CA GLN A 247 10.51 61.53 30.82
C GLN A 247 9.19 62.33 30.71
N THR A 248 8.03 61.69 30.63
CA THR A 248 6.74 62.40 30.51
C THR A 248 5.87 62.29 31.77
N THR A 249 6.43 62.55 32.95
CA THR A 249 5.63 62.74 34.18
C THR A 249 6.15 63.85 35.10
N GLN A 250 6.83 64.87 34.55
CA GLN A 250 7.15 66.10 35.29
C GLN A 250 6.92 67.36 34.44
N THR A 251 5.70 67.60 33.97
CA THR A 251 5.26 68.98 33.66
C THR A 251 3.74 69.11 33.70
N THR A 252 3.15 68.92 34.88
CA THR A 252 1.84 69.52 35.19
C THR A 252 1.82 69.90 36.67
N GLN A 253 2.60 70.91 37.03
CA GLN A 253 2.34 71.76 38.18
C GLN A 253 3.18 73.03 38.06
N SER A 254 2.52 74.19 38.22
CA SER A 254 3.02 75.57 38.04
C SER A 254 2.99 75.99 36.56
N ARG A 255 2.22 76.99 36.12
CA ARG A 255 1.66 78.17 36.78
C ARG A 255 0.53 78.72 35.91
#